data_AF-A0A183VDM3-F1
#
_entry.id   AF-A0A183VDM3-F1
#
_cell.length_a   1.000
_cell.length_b   1.000
_cell.length_c   1.000
_cell.angle_alpha   90.00
_cell.angle_beta   90.00
_cell.angle_gamma   90.00
#
_symmetry.space_group_name_H-M   'P 1'
#
loop_
_entity.id
_entity.type
_entity.pdbx_description
1 polymer ?
#
loop_
_entity_poly.entity_id
_entity_poly.type
_entity_poly.pdbx_seq_one_letter_code
_entity_poly.pdbx_strand_id
1 'polypeptide(L)'
;MKWYLELATGVVRCANVDGFSLNQSLTKLLGIEPLCISIPPPPLYKIVDTINKNQEPKCVLLKQVECLPAPFLDSLISVLSDSVVDSNLVLLMTISADMSIIYSRCSRESYTRLSIRRFEFPAPTMAMNAFLDAVTFNPHFGLRVDGKLFDELRRNFLERCFSIEQLKKMVRLAVLNFFIANEDLEFDVEEGTLHIERYVLFLHLLYDLCEGLPLQPRFIYDLHSELQSKASFFTDRDGSFWQWKSVWLTWEVEEIIEAINKLLPHVKELDTSLHAELQKLLMDMNDLGRRKSAMSEETASVDSEHSSMVCAPTTKLRSHSAMQQQMRERMALAKKLDPLSSCRQRFVKLLTKIFEIVLKPFDAVGVLSKGLLRGGESLSALTTPRIAERLEESVAGNNLHLKKVISAFPSFCMRSDLMPVYACVCRLLLRTRHTKARMGKLT
;
A
#
# COMPACT_ATOMS: atom_id res chain seq x y z
N MET A 1 -8.91 -55.79 -3.92
CA MET A 1 -8.66 -54.33 -3.91
C MET A 1 -9.87 -53.66 -3.33
N LYS A 2 -9.78 -53.08 -2.12
CA LYS A 2 -10.82 -52.19 -1.60
C LYS A 2 -10.63 -50.83 -2.29
N TRP A 3 -11.64 -50.39 -3.01
CA TRP A 3 -11.72 -49.02 -3.53
C TRP A 3 -12.10 -48.14 -2.35
N TYR A 4 -11.17 -47.34 -1.84
CA TYR A 4 -11.49 -46.34 -0.83
C TYR A 4 -12.25 -45.19 -1.52
N LEU A 5 -13.29 -44.66 -0.86
CA LEU A 5 -13.95 -43.45 -1.34
C LEU A 5 -12.99 -42.27 -1.18
N GLU A 6 -12.84 -41.48 -2.25
CA GLU A 6 -12.09 -40.23 -2.18
C GLU A 6 -12.95 -39.16 -1.48
N LEU A 7 -12.43 -38.59 -0.39
CA LEU A 7 -13.07 -37.54 0.38
C LEU A 7 -12.95 -36.20 -0.36
N ALA A 8 -14.08 -35.59 -0.70
CA ALA A 8 -14.12 -34.27 -1.32
C ALA A 8 -13.49 -33.22 -0.40
N THR A 9 -12.34 -32.68 -0.79
CA THR A 9 -11.52 -31.82 0.07
C THR A 9 -11.24 -30.48 -0.59
N GLY A 10 -11.61 -29.38 0.05
CA GLY A 10 -11.22 -28.03 -0.35
C GLY A 10 -10.11 -27.51 0.54
N VAL A 11 -8.97 -27.12 -0.03
CA VAL A 11 -7.88 -26.48 0.71
C VAL A 11 -7.86 -25.00 0.38
N VAL A 12 -7.95 -24.19 1.42
CA VAL A 12 -8.12 -22.75 1.33
C VAL A 12 -6.91 -22.07 1.94
N ARG A 13 -6.17 -21.32 1.12
CA ARG A 13 -5.00 -20.56 1.59
C ARG A 13 -5.45 -19.21 2.17
N CYS A 14 -5.27 -19.05 3.48
CA CYS A 14 -5.56 -17.85 4.26
C CYS A 14 -4.26 -17.15 4.65
N ALA A 15 -3.78 -16.23 3.81
CA ALA A 15 -2.56 -15.47 4.07
C ALA A 15 -2.73 -14.38 5.17
N ASN A 16 -3.97 -14.03 5.53
CA ASN A 16 -4.26 -13.06 6.59
C ASN A 16 -4.37 -13.75 7.96
N VAL A 17 -3.82 -13.09 8.98
CA VAL A 17 -3.79 -13.58 10.38
C VAL A 17 -5.19 -13.80 10.93
N ASP A 18 -6.14 -12.95 10.56
CA ASP A 18 -7.50 -13.00 11.11
C ASP A 18 -8.33 -14.15 10.55
N GLY A 19 -7.89 -14.75 9.43
CA GLY A 19 -8.73 -15.61 8.60
C GLY A 19 -9.93 -14.83 8.06
N PHE A 20 -10.33 -15.07 6.82
CA PHE A 20 -11.68 -14.69 6.44
C PHE A 20 -12.64 -15.45 7.38
N SER A 21 -13.75 -14.84 7.81
CA SER A 21 -14.79 -15.54 8.59
C SER A 21 -15.54 -16.51 7.68
N LEU A 22 -14.81 -17.51 7.18
CA LEU A 22 -15.25 -18.51 6.22
C LEU A 22 -16.50 -19.19 6.74
N ASN A 23 -16.57 -19.42 8.05
CA ASN A 23 -17.77 -19.90 8.75
C ASN A 23 -19.01 -19.06 8.41
N GLN A 24 -18.95 -17.76 8.68
CA GLN A 24 -20.10 -16.87 8.49
C GLN A 24 -20.46 -16.74 7.01
N SER A 25 -19.46 -16.71 6.12
CA SER A 25 -19.68 -16.69 4.67
C SER A 25 -20.34 -17.98 4.17
N LEU A 26 -19.86 -19.14 4.61
CA LEU A 26 -20.44 -20.44 4.25
C LEU A 26 -21.88 -20.57 4.77
N THR A 27 -22.15 -20.15 6.00
CA THR A 27 -23.50 -20.18 6.57
C THR A 27 -24.45 -19.23 5.84
N LYS A 28 -24.00 -18.03 5.46
CA LYS A 28 -24.82 -17.08 4.70
C LYS A 28 -25.11 -17.54 3.27
N LEU A 29 -24.11 -18.10 2.58
CA LEU A 29 -24.23 -18.46 1.16
C LEU A 29 -24.90 -19.82 0.94
N LEU A 30 -24.59 -20.80 1.79
CA LEU A 30 -25.03 -22.17 1.61
C LEU A 30 -26.15 -22.57 2.59
N GLY A 31 -26.42 -21.75 3.62
CA GLY A 31 -27.37 -22.10 4.68
C GLY A 31 -26.89 -23.24 5.59
N ILE A 32 -25.63 -23.66 5.47
CA ILE A 32 -25.04 -24.78 6.22
C ILE A 32 -24.15 -24.22 7.33
N GLU A 33 -24.30 -24.75 8.55
CA GLU A 33 -23.36 -24.49 9.64
C GLU A 33 -22.24 -25.55 9.62
N PRO A 34 -21.00 -25.19 9.24
CA PRO A 34 -19.91 -26.16 9.18
C PRO A 34 -19.46 -26.57 10.59
N LEU A 35 -19.19 -27.87 10.78
CA LEU A 35 -18.55 -28.36 11.99
C LEU A 35 -17.10 -27.87 12.04
N CYS A 36 -16.84 -26.88 12.89
CA CYS A 36 -15.54 -26.24 12.99
C CYS A 36 -14.64 -26.95 13.99
N ILE A 37 -13.52 -27.48 13.51
CA ILE A 37 -12.48 -28.08 14.33
C ILE A 37 -11.32 -27.08 14.43
N SER A 38 -10.97 -26.73 15.65
CA SER A 38 -9.87 -25.83 16.00
C SER A 38 -9.17 -26.37 17.24
N ILE A 39 -8.13 -25.69 17.71
CA ILE A 39 -7.33 -26.17 18.84
C ILE A 39 -7.90 -25.64 20.15
N PRO A 40 -7.95 -26.50 21.19
CA PRO A 40 -7.61 -27.93 21.18
C PRO A 40 -8.66 -28.78 20.43
N PRO A 41 -8.24 -29.80 19.65
CA PRO A 41 -9.17 -30.60 18.87
C PRO A 41 -10.07 -31.44 19.78
N PRO A 42 -11.38 -31.55 19.47
CA PRO A 42 -12.26 -32.47 20.18
C PRO A 42 -11.89 -33.92 19.85
N PRO A 43 -12.20 -34.88 20.74
CA PRO A 43 -11.95 -36.28 20.48
C PRO A 43 -12.77 -36.79 19.29
N LEU A 44 -12.17 -37.68 18.49
CA LEU A 44 -12.70 -38.13 17.20
C LEU A 44 -14.12 -38.70 17.28
N TYR A 45 -14.45 -39.46 18.33
CA TYR A 45 -15.78 -40.03 18.48
C TYR A 45 -16.88 -38.95 18.55
N LYS A 46 -16.62 -37.80 19.20
CA LYS A 46 -17.58 -36.69 19.24
C LYS A 46 -17.77 -36.08 17.85
N ILE A 47 -16.69 -35.99 17.05
CA ILE A 47 -16.77 -35.46 15.69
C ILE A 47 -17.67 -36.35 14.85
N VAL A 48 -17.44 -37.67 14.88
CA VAL A 48 -18.24 -38.66 14.15
C VAL A 48 -19.69 -38.64 14.60
N ASP A 49 -19.94 -38.62 15.92
CA ASP A 49 -21.30 -38.53 16.46
C ASP A 49 -22.04 -37.27 16.00
N THR A 50 -21.34 -36.14 15.90
CA THR A 50 -21.92 -34.88 15.43
C THR A 50 -22.23 -34.93 13.94
N ILE A 51 -21.32 -35.49 13.13
CA ILE A 51 -21.51 -35.68 11.69
C ILE A 51 -22.70 -36.61 11.42
N ASN A 52 -22.87 -37.67 12.22
CA ASN A 52 -23.99 -38.61 12.09
C ASN A 52 -25.35 -38.02 12.49
N LYS A 53 -25.36 -37.02 13.38
CA LYS A 53 -26.60 -36.36 13.86
C LYS A 53 -27.06 -35.19 12.98
N ASN A 54 -26.17 -34.59 12.21
CA ASN A 54 -26.51 -33.43 11.37
C ASN A 54 -27.21 -33.84 10.07
N GLN A 55 -28.17 -33.02 9.64
CA GLN A 55 -28.83 -33.16 8.34
C GLN A 55 -27.86 -32.82 7.19
N GLU A 56 -28.04 -33.46 6.04
CA GLU A 56 -27.24 -33.20 4.84
C GLU A 56 -27.53 -31.81 4.25
N PRO A 57 -26.54 -31.17 3.58
CA PRO A 57 -25.16 -31.63 3.34
C PRO A 57 -24.20 -31.34 4.52
N LYS A 58 -23.21 -32.22 4.71
CA LYS A 58 -22.30 -32.20 5.87
C LYS A 58 -20.98 -31.53 5.50
N CYS A 59 -20.63 -30.45 6.20
CA CYS A 59 -19.37 -29.72 5.98
C CYS A 59 -18.53 -29.73 7.26
N VAL A 60 -17.29 -30.18 7.16
CA VAL A 60 -16.30 -30.13 8.25
C VAL A 60 -15.23 -29.12 7.89
N LEU A 61 -14.99 -28.15 8.77
CA LEU A 61 -13.98 -27.12 8.57
C LEU A 61 -12.85 -27.28 9.58
N LEU A 62 -11.65 -27.61 9.10
CA LEU A 62 -10.42 -27.59 9.86
C LEU A 62 -9.79 -26.21 9.79
N LYS A 63 -9.73 -25.51 10.93
CA LYS A 63 -9.06 -24.21 11.02
C LYS A 63 -7.58 -24.38 11.35
N GLN A 64 -6.70 -23.76 10.54
CA GLN A 64 -5.24 -23.72 10.73
C GLN A 64 -4.64 -25.12 10.91
N VAL A 65 -4.61 -25.87 9.81
CA VAL A 65 -4.11 -27.26 9.79
C VAL A 65 -2.68 -27.38 10.34
N GLU A 66 -1.86 -26.34 10.20
CA GLU A 66 -0.50 -26.25 10.74
C GLU A 66 -0.42 -26.50 12.25
N CYS A 67 -1.48 -26.12 12.95
CA CYS A 67 -1.51 -26.15 14.40
C CYS A 67 -2.06 -27.50 14.91
N LEU A 68 -2.73 -28.29 14.06
CA LEU A 68 -3.29 -29.60 14.44
C LEU A 68 -2.19 -30.68 14.50
N PRO A 69 -2.26 -31.63 15.47
CA PRO A 69 -1.34 -32.75 15.52
C PRO A 69 -1.46 -33.65 14.27
N ALA A 70 -0.35 -34.01 13.64
CA ALA A 70 -0.35 -34.91 12.47
C ALA A 70 -1.08 -36.25 12.72
N PRO A 71 -0.88 -36.95 13.86
CA PRO A 71 -1.60 -38.20 14.13
C PRO A 71 -3.12 -38.02 14.22
N PHE A 72 -3.58 -36.87 14.71
CA PHE A 72 -4.99 -36.54 14.77
C PHE A 72 -5.57 -36.33 13.36
N LEU A 73 -4.84 -35.61 12.50
CA LEU A 73 -5.26 -35.37 11.13
C LEU A 73 -5.37 -36.67 10.32
N ASP A 74 -4.38 -37.55 10.43
CA ASP A 74 -4.40 -38.87 9.80
C ASP A 74 -5.58 -39.73 10.28
N SER A 75 -5.79 -39.78 11.59
CA SER A 75 -6.89 -40.55 12.18
C SER A 75 -8.25 -40.00 11.75
N LEU A 76 -8.39 -38.68 11.69
CA LEU A 76 -9.62 -38.02 11.22
C LEU A 76 -9.89 -38.37 9.76
N ILE A 77 -8.91 -38.23 8.87
CA ILE A 77 -9.07 -38.54 7.44
C ILE A 77 -9.41 -40.02 7.25
N SER A 78 -8.74 -40.93 7.96
CA SER A 78 -9.07 -42.35 7.89
C SER A 78 -10.53 -42.60 8.29
N VAL A 79 -10.97 -42.04 9.41
CA VAL A 79 -12.35 -42.23 9.90
C VAL A 79 -13.38 -41.64 8.94
N LEU A 80 -13.13 -40.45 8.38
CA LEU A 80 -14.05 -39.79 7.44
C LEU A 80 -14.08 -40.47 6.06
N SER A 81 -12.99 -41.12 5.64
CA SER A 81 -12.92 -41.85 4.37
C SER A 81 -13.42 -43.29 4.47
N ASP A 82 -13.26 -43.92 5.63
CA ASP A 82 -13.75 -45.28 5.90
C ASP A 82 -15.23 -45.31 6.28
N SER A 83 -15.83 -44.17 6.63
CA SER A 83 -17.28 -44.09 6.83
C SER A 83 -17.98 -44.30 5.49
N VAL A 84 -18.49 -45.52 5.29
CA VAL A 84 -19.33 -46.00 4.16
C VAL A 84 -20.61 -45.16 3.96
N VAL A 85 -20.80 -44.09 4.74
CA VAL A 85 -22.12 -43.57 5.10
C VAL A 85 -22.56 -42.35 4.29
N ASP A 86 -21.69 -41.51 3.71
CA ASP A 86 -22.18 -40.33 2.98
C ASP A 86 -21.25 -39.82 1.87
N SER A 87 -21.72 -39.88 0.62
CA SER A 87 -21.10 -39.24 -0.55
C SER A 87 -21.15 -37.70 -0.50
N ASN A 88 -21.84 -37.12 0.48
CA ASN A 88 -22.13 -35.69 0.58
C ASN A 88 -21.32 -34.97 1.68
N LEU A 89 -20.27 -35.61 2.22
CA LEU A 89 -19.35 -35.00 3.18
C LEU A 89 -18.26 -34.20 2.45
N VAL A 90 -18.13 -32.91 2.80
CA VAL A 90 -17.06 -32.05 2.30
C VAL A 90 -16.13 -31.65 3.45
N LEU A 91 -14.82 -31.85 3.25
CA LEU A 91 -13.78 -31.42 4.17
C LEU A 91 -13.12 -30.14 3.67
N LEU A 92 -13.26 -29.05 4.41
CA LEU A 92 -12.56 -27.79 4.16
C LEU A 92 -11.38 -27.65 5.11
N MET A 93 -10.21 -27.34 4.57
CA MET A 93 -8.98 -27.14 5.31
C MET A 93 -8.48 -25.73 5.08
N THR A 94 -8.24 -24.96 6.15
CA THR A 94 -7.54 -23.68 6.03
C THR A 94 -6.06 -23.83 6.36
N ILE A 95 -5.23 -23.29 5.47
CA ILE A 95 -3.77 -23.23 5.63
C ILE A 95 -3.32 -21.78 5.51
N SER A 96 -2.36 -21.36 6.32
CA SER A 96 -1.69 -20.07 6.22
C SER A 96 -0.45 -20.10 5.32
N ALA A 97 0.25 -21.23 5.24
CA ALA A 97 1.41 -21.35 4.34
C ALA A 97 1.04 -22.06 3.02
N ASP A 98 2.01 -22.74 2.42
CA ASP A 98 1.84 -23.43 1.14
C ASP A 98 1.28 -24.86 1.33
N MET A 99 0.78 -25.45 0.23
CA MET A 99 0.26 -26.82 0.16
C MET A 99 1.24 -27.88 0.69
N SER A 100 2.55 -27.61 0.66
CA SER A 100 3.60 -28.40 1.31
C SER A 100 3.25 -28.85 2.74
N ILE A 101 2.49 -28.05 3.50
CA ILE A 101 2.05 -28.40 4.85
C ILE A 101 1.21 -29.67 4.86
N ILE A 102 0.30 -29.85 3.91
CA ILE A 102 -0.58 -31.02 3.87
C ILE A 102 0.26 -32.29 3.65
N TYR A 103 1.26 -32.24 2.77
CA TYR A 103 2.18 -33.35 2.57
C TYR A 103 3.04 -33.65 3.80
N SER A 104 3.37 -32.63 4.59
CA SER A 104 4.16 -32.81 5.82
C SER A 104 3.34 -33.32 7.01
N ARG A 105 2.02 -33.09 7.00
CA ARG A 105 1.12 -33.38 8.13
C ARG A 105 0.24 -34.61 7.92
N CYS A 106 0.02 -35.02 6.68
CA CYS A 106 -0.70 -36.24 6.34
C CYS A 106 0.30 -37.32 5.94
N SER A 107 0.06 -38.54 6.39
CA SER A 107 0.68 -39.73 5.80
C SER A 107 0.32 -39.86 4.32
N ARG A 108 1.15 -40.60 3.58
CA ARG A 108 0.89 -40.89 2.15
C ARG A 108 -0.47 -41.57 1.94
N GLU A 109 -0.86 -42.44 2.85
CA GLU A 109 -2.14 -43.15 2.80
C GLU A 109 -3.32 -42.18 2.94
N SER A 110 -3.34 -41.36 3.99
CA SER A 110 -4.38 -40.34 4.19
C SER A 110 -4.46 -39.38 3.02
N TYR A 111 -3.31 -38.93 2.50
CA TYR A 111 -3.27 -38.02 1.35
C TYR A 111 -3.94 -38.63 0.11
N THR A 112 -3.71 -39.91 -0.19
CA THR A 112 -4.32 -40.58 -1.34
C THR A 112 -5.85 -40.74 -1.22
N ARG A 113 -6.41 -40.55 -0.03
CA ARG A 113 -7.86 -40.58 0.20
C ARG A 113 -8.52 -39.22 0.04
N LEU A 114 -7.78 -38.15 -0.28
CA LEU A 114 -8.31 -36.78 -0.43
C LEU A 114 -8.42 -36.39 -1.91
N SER A 115 -9.63 -36.05 -2.37
CA SER A 115 -9.85 -35.36 -3.64
C SER A 115 -9.71 -33.84 -3.43
N ILE A 116 -8.48 -33.33 -3.54
CA ILE A 116 -8.13 -31.95 -3.20
C ILE A 116 -8.45 -30.96 -4.35
N ARG A 117 -9.27 -29.94 -4.05
CA ARG A 117 -9.38 -28.69 -4.82
C ARG A 117 -8.76 -27.54 -4.04
N ARG A 118 -8.02 -26.68 -4.75
CA ARG A 118 -7.31 -25.55 -4.16
C ARG A 118 -8.07 -24.26 -4.38
N PHE A 119 -8.13 -23.44 -3.34
CA PHE A 119 -8.73 -22.11 -3.36
C PHE A 119 -7.75 -21.12 -2.75
N GLU A 120 -7.58 -19.98 -3.43
CA GLU A 120 -6.72 -18.91 -2.96
C GLU A 120 -7.57 -17.67 -2.66
N PHE A 121 -7.35 -17.09 -1.49
CA PHE A 121 -7.89 -15.78 -1.17
C PHE A 121 -7.01 -14.67 -1.74
N PRO A 122 -7.57 -13.46 -1.93
CA PRO A 122 -6.79 -12.28 -2.32
C PRO A 122 -5.58 -12.07 -1.41
N ALA A 123 -4.51 -11.51 -1.98
CA ALA A 123 -3.30 -11.20 -1.24
C ALA A 123 -3.61 -10.27 -0.05
N PRO A 124 -2.87 -10.36 1.07
CA PRO A 124 -3.06 -9.50 2.24
C PRO A 124 -3.05 -8.01 1.90
N THR A 125 -2.21 -7.60 0.96
CA THR A 125 -2.10 -6.22 0.47
C THR A 125 -3.40 -5.73 -0.17
N MET A 126 -4.12 -6.59 -0.89
CA MET A 126 -5.43 -6.24 -1.48
C MET A 126 -6.48 -5.99 -0.38
N ALA A 127 -6.48 -6.80 0.68
CA ALA A 127 -7.39 -6.61 1.80
C ALA A 127 -7.08 -5.32 2.57
N MET A 128 -5.80 -5.00 2.76
CA MET A 128 -5.38 -3.73 3.36
C MET A 128 -5.79 -2.53 2.49
N ASN A 129 -5.56 -2.61 1.19
CA ASN A 129 -5.92 -1.55 0.25
C ASN A 129 -7.43 -1.26 0.27
N ALA A 130 -8.27 -2.30 0.20
CA ALA A 130 -9.72 -2.16 0.32
C ALA A 130 -10.15 -1.57 1.68
N PHE A 131 -9.45 -1.91 2.77
CA PHE A 131 -9.68 -1.31 4.07
C PHE A 131 -9.33 0.19 4.08
N LEU A 132 -8.17 0.57 3.52
CA LEU A 132 -7.73 1.96 3.41
C LEU A 132 -8.67 2.79 2.55
N ASP A 133 -9.16 2.24 1.44
CA ASP A 133 -10.16 2.90 0.60
C ASP A 133 -11.42 3.24 1.41
N ALA A 134 -11.89 2.29 2.22
CA ALA A 134 -13.10 2.45 3.01
C ALA A 134 -12.98 3.53 4.11
N VAL A 135 -11.78 3.74 4.67
CA VAL A 135 -11.56 4.68 5.80
C VAL A 135 -10.95 6.03 5.39
N THR A 136 -10.35 6.11 4.20
CA THR A 136 -9.66 7.31 3.72
C THR A 136 -10.37 7.93 2.52
N PHE A 137 -10.81 7.12 1.56
CA PHE A 137 -11.33 7.59 0.26
C PHE A 137 -12.85 7.46 0.12
N ASN A 138 -13.54 6.90 1.11
CA ASN A 138 -15.00 6.82 1.06
C ASN A 138 -15.61 8.23 1.11
N PRO A 139 -16.34 8.65 0.06
CA PRO A 139 -16.89 10.00 0.01
C PRO A 139 -18.05 10.17 1.00
N HIS A 140 -18.78 9.10 1.32
CA HIS A 140 -20.01 9.17 2.12
C HIS A 140 -19.81 9.19 3.64
N PHE A 141 -18.57 9.22 4.13
CA PHE A 141 -18.28 9.19 5.56
C PHE A 141 -17.56 10.46 6.01
N GLY A 142 -18.12 11.21 6.96
CA GLY A 142 -17.58 12.51 7.39
C GLY A 142 -16.19 12.43 8.04
N LEU A 143 -15.90 11.32 8.74
CA LEU A 143 -14.62 11.09 9.40
C LEU A 143 -13.63 10.39 8.47
N ARG A 144 -12.37 10.85 8.44
CA ARG A 144 -11.36 10.30 7.55
C ARG A 144 -10.01 10.19 8.21
N VAL A 145 -9.27 9.17 7.83
CA VAL A 145 -7.90 8.96 8.29
C VAL A 145 -6.98 10.03 7.69
N ASP A 146 -6.19 10.71 8.54
CA ASP A 146 -5.15 11.65 8.07
C ASP A 146 -3.93 10.92 7.51
N GLY A 147 -3.03 11.64 6.83
CA GLY A 147 -1.81 11.06 6.25
C GLY A 147 -0.94 10.30 7.25
N LYS A 148 -0.81 10.83 8.48
CA LYS A 148 0.03 10.21 9.51
C LYS A 148 -0.55 8.89 10.01
N LEU A 149 -1.86 8.84 10.25
CA LEU A 149 -2.55 7.61 10.64
C LEU A 149 -2.59 6.62 9.49
N PHE A 150 -2.77 7.08 8.26
CA PHE A 150 -2.73 6.24 7.06
C PHE A 150 -1.39 5.50 6.97
N ASP A 151 -0.28 6.21 7.13
CA ASP A 151 1.07 5.62 7.14
C ASP A 151 1.28 4.66 8.30
N GLU A 152 0.78 4.98 9.49
CA GLU A 152 0.89 4.10 10.65
C GLU A 152 0.07 2.82 10.48
N LEU A 153 -1.14 2.88 9.91
CA LEU A 153 -1.95 1.71 9.57
C LEU A 153 -1.23 0.81 8.56
N ARG A 154 -0.68 1.40 7.48
CA ARG A 154 0.10 0.66 6.47
C ARG A 154 1.33 0.01 7.08
N ARG A 155 2.11 0.76 7.86
CA ARG A 155 3.32 0.28 8.54
C ARG A 155 2.99 -0.87 9.48
N ASN A 156 1.92 -0.73 10.29
CA ASN A 156 1.46 -1.78 11.18
C ASN A 156 1.16 -3.08 10.41
N PHE A 157 0.42 -2.97 9.31
CA PHE A 157 0.00 -4.13 8.55
C PHE A 157 1.18 -4.81 7.82
N LEU A 158 1.99 -4.02 7.11
CA LEU A 158 3.04 -4.52 6.24
C LEU A 158 4.28 -5.00 7.00
N GLU A 159 4.63 -4.35 8.11
CA GLU A 159 5.86 -4.65 8.84
C GLU A 159 5.64 -5.53 10.08
N ARG A 160 4.41 -5.55 10.64
CA ARG A 160 4.16 -6.23 11.93
C ARG A 160 3.19 -7.39 11.82
N CYS A 161 1.97 -7.15 11.35
CA CYS A 161 0.98 -8.22 11.25
C CYS A 161 -0.06 -7.98 10.14
N PHE A 162 -0.30 -9.01 9.33
CA PHE A 162 -1.37 -9.01 8.32
C PHE A 162 -2.75 -9.23 8.95
N SER A 163 -3.15 -8.36 9.89
CA SER A 163 -4.43 -8.37 10.60
C SER A 163 -5.24 -7.12 10.30
N ILE A 164 -6.36 -7.29 9.59
CA ILE A 164 -7.35 -6.24 9.34
C ILE A 164 -8.12 -5.91 10.62
N GLU A 165 -8.34 -6.88 11.52
CA GLU A 165 -8.95 -6.63 12.82
C GLU A 165 -8.09 -5.72 13.69
N GLN A 166 -6.77 -5.84 13.60
CA GLN A 166 -5.87 -4.89 14.25
C GLN A 166 -6.05 -3.48 13.67
N LEU A 167 -6.10 -3.33 12.35
CA LEU A 167 -6.36 -2.02 11.72
C LEU A 167 -7.72 -1.43 12.13
N LYS A 168 -8.78 -2.25 12.16
CA LYS A 168 -10.10 -1.84 12.67
C LYS A 168 -10.03 -1.33 14.10
N LYS A 169 -9.29 -2.01 14.99
CA LYS A 169 -9.09 -1.55 16.38
C LYS A 169 -8.37 -0.21 16.43
N MET A 170 -7.33 -0.02 15.61
CA MET A 170 -6.60 1.26 15.53
C MET A 170 -7.52 2.40 15.10
N VAL A 171 -8.33 2.19 14.06
CA VAL A 171 -9.29 3.20 13.58
C VAL A 171 -10.39 3.44 14.62
N ARG A 172 -10.94 2.41 15.27
CA ARG A 172 -11.94 2.57 16.34
C ARG A 172 -11.42 3.41 17.50
N LEU A 173 -10.17 3.21 17.91
CA LEU A 173 -9.53 4.03 18.94
C LEU A 173 -9.30 5.46 18.48
N ALA A 174 -8.92 5.67 17.21
CA ALA A 174 -8.80 7.00 16.64
C ALA A 174 -10.15 7.74 16.63
N VAL A 175 -11.22 7.06 16.25
CA VAL A 175 -12.60 7.58 16.28
C VAL A 175 -13.02 7.93 17.72
N LEU A 176 -12.75 7.04 18.68
CA LEU A 176 -13.06 7.32 20.09
C LEU A 176 -12.33 8.57 20.60
N ASN A 177 -11.02 8.66 20.35
CA ASN A 177 -10.22 9.81 20.74
C ASN A 177 -10.71 11.10 20.07
N PHE A 178 -11.16 11.00 18.82
CA PHE A 178 -11.70 12.12 18.08
C PHE A 178 -12.97 12.68 18.73
N PHE A 179 -13.94 11.82 19.08
CA PHE A 179 -15.17 12.26 19.75
C PHE A 179 -14.95 12.71 21.20
N ILE A 180 -13.94 12.19 21.89
CA ILE A 180 -13.56 12.70 23.22
C ILE A 180 -13.00 14.13 23.12
N ALA A 181 -12.26 14.44 22.04
CA ALA A 181 -11.60 15.72 21.89
C ALA A 181 -12.50 16.83 21.31
N ASN A 182 -13.64 16.48 20.71
CA ASN A 182 -14.51 17.41 20.00
C ASN A 182 -15.98 17.19 20.41
N GLU A 183 -16.55 18.14 21.14
CA GLU A 183 -17.92 17.99 21.70
C GLU A 183 -19.04 18.44 20.74
N ASP A 184 -18.76 19.31 19.76
CA ASP A 184 -19.77 19.80 18.79
C ASP A 184 -19.18 19.95 17.38
N LEU A 185 -19.50 19.02 16.47
CA LEU A 185 -18.99 19.03 15.10
C LEU A 185 -20.11 18.99 14.07
N GLU A 186 -20.19 20.05 13.28
CA GLU A 186 -20.90 20.06 12.00
C GLU A 186 -19.91 19.76 10.89
N PHE A 187 -20.18 18.69 10.14
CA PHE A 187 -19.45 18.34 8.93
C PHE A 187 -20.24 18.80 7.72
N ASP A 188 -19.61 19.55 6.82
CA ASP A 188 -20.14 19.71 5.48
C ASP A 188 -19.82 18.44 4.68
N VAL A 189 -20.75 17.47 4.76
CA VAL A 189 -20.59 16.16 4.12
C VAL A 189 -20.61 16.29 2.60
N GLU A 190 -21.38 17.22 2.05
CA GLU A 190 -21.53 17.39 0.60
C GLU A 190 -20.26 17.97 -0.03
N GLU A 191 -19.73 19.07 0.53
CA GLU A 191 -18.49 19.68 0.03
C GLU A 191 -17.29 18.73 0.25
N GLY A 192 -17.26 18.02 1.38
CA GLY A 192 -16.25 17.00 1.67
C GLY A 192 -16.30 15.81 0.68
N THR A 193 -17.49 15.34 0.33
CA THR A 193 -17.71 14.27 -0.67
C THR A 193 -17.12 14.69 -2.01
N LEU A 194 -17.53 15.86 -2.52
CA LEU A 194 -17.09 16.37 -3.82
C LEU A 194 -15.56 16.56 -3.86
N HIS A 195 -14.97 17.04 -2.77
CA HIS A 195 -13.51 17.20 -2.69
C HIS A 195 -12.80 15.84 -2.77
N ILE A 196 -13.28 14.81 -2.07
CA ILE A 196 -12.65 13.50 -2.08
C ILE A 196 -12.76 12.80 -3.43
N GLU A 197 -13.92 12.88 -4.07
CA GLU A 197 -14.09 12.33 -5.43
C GLU A 197 -13.10 12.96 -6.41
N ARG A 198 -12.94 14.28 -6.35
CA ARG A 198 -11.94 15.01 -7.14
C ARG A 198 -10.52 14.60 -6.76
N TYR A 199 -10.21 14.53 -5.46
CA TYR A 199 -8.89 14.12 -4.99
C TYR A 199 -8.50 12.74 -5.52
N VAL A 200 -9.38 11.75 -5.38
CA VAL A 200 -9.14 10.38 -5.84
C VAL A 200 -8.96 10.32 -7.35
N LEU A 201 -9.79 11.04 -8.11
CA LEU A 201 -9.68 11.13 -9.56
C LEU A 201 -8.32 11.72 -9.99
N PHE A 202 -7.92 12.86 -9.43
CA PHE A 202 -6.65 13.50 -9.75
C PHE A 202 -5.44 12.70 -9.24
N LEU A 203 -5.61 11.91 -8.17
CA LEU A 203 -4.58 10.99 -7.69
C LEU A 203 -4.31 9.87 -8.70
N HIS A 204 -5.35 9.28 -9.27
CA HIS A 204 -5.23 8.28 -10.34
C HIS A 204 -4.60 8.90 -11.60
N LEU A 205 -5.06 10.09 -12.01
CA LEU A 205 -4.47 10.78 -13.17
C LEU A 205 -2.98 11.07 -12.98
N LEU A 206 -2.56 11.51 -11.79
CA LEU A 206 -1.14 11.71 -11.51
C LEU A 206 -0.37 10.38 -11.51
N TYR A 207 -0.94 9.32 -10.94
CA TYR A 207 -0.33 7.99 -10.92
C TYR A 207 -0.09 7.44 -12.33
N ASP A 208 -1.09 7.58 -13.22
CA ASP A 208 -1.02 7.14 -14.61
C ASP A 208 0.02 7.96 -15.41
N LEU A 209 0.11 9.28 -15.19
CA LEU A 209 1.11 10.14 -15.85
C LEU A 209 2.54 9.87 -15.40
N CYS A 210 2.71 9.13 -14.30
CA CYS A 210 4.00 8.73 -13.77
C CYS A 210 4.39 7.30 -14.14
N GLU A 211 3.58 6.62 -14.95
CA GLU A 211 3.88 5.26 -15.38
C GLU A 211 5.19 5.18 -16.18
N GLY A 212 6.11 4.31 -15.74
CA GLY A 212 7.42 4.13 -16.37
C GLY A 212 8.46 5.21 -16.03
N LEU A 213 8.13 6.17 -15.15
CA LEU A 213 9.05 7.25 -14.76
C LEU A 213 10.00 6.84 -13.62
N PRO A 214 11.15 7.52 -13.46
CA PRO A 214 12.00 7.37 -12.28
C PRO A 214 11.25 7.69 -10.99
N LEU A 215 11.52 6.93 -9.93
CA LEU A 215 10.83 7.07 -8.63
C LEU A 215 9.30 6.91 -8.72
N GLN A 216 8.79 6.18 -9.71
CA GLN A 216 7.37 5.84 -9.77
C GLN A 216 6.94 5.11 -8.47
N PRO A 217 5.87 5.56 -7.80
CA PRO A 217 5.30 4.86 -6.66
C PRO A 217 4.84 3.47 -7.10
N ARG A 218 5.10 2.42 -6.29
CA ARG A 218 4.69 1.04 -6.64
C ARG A 218 3.18 0.87 -6.63
N PHE A 219 2.50 1.63 -5.78
CA PHE A 219 1.05 1.62 -5.65
C PHE A 219 0.54 3.06 -5.47
N ILE A 220 -0.71 3.30 -5.89
CA ILE A 220 -1.38 4.59 -5.72
C ILE A 220 -1.39 5.08 -4.25
N TYR A 221 -1.43 4.14 -3.30
CA TYR A 221 -1.38 4.44 -1.87
C TYR A 221 -0.04 4.99 -1.40
N ASP A 222 1.06 4.64 -2.08
CA ASP A 222 2.39 5.22 -1.79
C ASP A 222 2.43 6.68 -2.28
N LEU A 223 1.82 6.97 -3.44
CA LEU A 223 1.65 8.34 -3.92
C LEU A 223 0.80 9.17 -2.95
N HIS A 224 -0.31 8.62 -2.45
CA HIS A 224 -1.12 9.29 -1.43
C HIS A 224 -0.30 9.58 -0.16
N SER A 225 0.46 8.60 0.33
CA SER A 225 1.35 8.77 1.50
C SER A 225 2.36 9.91 1.28
N GLU A 226 3.01 9.98 0.11
CA GLU A 226 3.94 11.06 -0.20
C GLU A 226 3.25 12.44 -0.24
N LEU A 227 2.07 12.53 -0.85
CA LEU A 227 1.29 13.76 -0.94
C LEU A 227 0.83 14.26 0.44
N GLN A 228 0.40 13.35 1.32
CA GLN A 228 -0.09 13.72 2.65
C GLN A 228 1.03 14.04 3.64
N SER A 229 2.21 13.42 3.48
CA SER A 229 3.34 13.60 4.40
C SER A 229 4.22 14.81 4.06
N LYS A 230 4.31 15.21 2.78
CA LYS A 230 5.19 16.27 2.31
C LYS A 230 4.39 17.47 1.82
N ALA A 231 4.25 18.50 2.65
CA ALA A 231 3.64 19.77 2.24
C ALA A 231 4.36 20.43 1.04
N SER A 232 5.65 20.16 0.85
CA SER A 232 6.45 20.65 -0.28
C SER A 232 6.50 19.70 -1.48
N PHE A 233 5.61 18.71 -1.59
CA PHE A 233 5.64 17.71 -2.66
C PHE A 233 5.79 18.32 -4.07
N PHE A 234 5.05 19.40 -4.36
CA PHE A 234 5.06 20.07 -5.68
C PHE A 234 6.26 21.01 -5.91
N THR A 235 6.95 21.42 -4.84
CA THR A 235 7.97 22.47 -4.83
C THR A 235 9.38 21.97 -4.51
N ASP A 236 9.49 20.80 -3.90
CA ASP A 236 10.77 20.15 -3.56
C ASP A 236 11.56 19.81 -4.83
N ARG A 237 12.78 20.33 -4.92
CA ARG A 237 13.66 20.15 -6.09
C ARG A 237 14.33 18.77 -6.12
N ASP A 238 14.43 18.12 -4.97
CA ASP A 238 15.03 16.79 -4.84
C ASP A 238 13.95 15.68 -4.77
N GLY A 239 12.68 16.06 -4.86
CA GLY A 239 11.53 15.17 -4.76
C GLY A 239 11.15 14.47 -6.07
N SER A 240 10.36 13.39 -5.95
CA SER A 240 9.85 12.57 -7.06
C SER A 240 9.17 13.43 -8.13
N PHE A 241 8.32 14.37 -7.72
CA PHE A 241 7.57 15.24 -8.62
C PHE A 241 8.48 16.12 -9.50
N TRP A 242 9.60 16.62 -8.98
CA TRP A 242 10.54 17.42 -9.79
C TRP A 242 11.22 16.58 -10.87
N GLN A 243 11.57 15.33 -10.55
CA GLN A 243 12.09 14.39 -11.54
C GLN A 243 11.06 14.10 -12.62
N TRP A 244 9.79 13.90 -12.27
CA TRP A 244 8.72 13.68 -13.25
C TRP A 244 8.54 14.89 -14.17
N LYS A 245 8.57 16.12 -13.64
CA LYS A 245 8.59 17.34 -14.48
C LYS A 245 9.70 17.33 -15.51
N SER A 246 10.90 16.90 -15.12
CA SER A 246 12.05 16.86 -16.02
C SER A 246 11.84 15.88 -17.18
N VAL A 247 11.17 14.75 -16.93
CA VAL A 247 10.84 13.76 -17.98
C VAL A 247 9.68 14.24 -18.84
N TRP A 248 8.65 14.86 -18.25
CA TRP A 248 7.53 15.46 -19.01
C TRP A 248 7.99 16.57 -19.97
N LEU A 249 9.09 17.26 -19.67
CA LEU A 249 9.74 18.22 -20.59
C LEU A 249 10.42 17.54 -21.79
N THR A 250 10.59 16.21 -21.76
CA THR A 250 11.13 15.43 -22.89
C THR A 250 10.06 14.71 -23.70
N TRP A 251 8.81 14.69 -23.24
CA TRP A 251 7.70 14.01 -23.93
C TRP A 251 7.45 14.53 -25.34
N GLU A 252 7.11 13.62 -26.24
CA GLU A 252 6.68 13.92 -27.59
C GLU A 252 5.28 14.55 -27.63
N VAL A 253 4.92 15.10 -28.79
CA VAL A 253 3.67 15.84 -28.96
C VAL A 253 2.46 14.95 -28.69
N GLU A 254 2.52 13.71 -29.15
CA GLU A 254 1.47 12.70 -29.04
C GLU A 254 1.18 12.36 -27.58
N GLU A 255 2.23 12.14 -26.76
CA GLU A 255 2.11 11.83 -25.33
C GLU A 255 1.46 12.98 -24.56
N ILE A 256 1.85 14.22 -24.87
CA ILE A 256 1.28 15.42 -24.24
C ILE A 256 -0.18 15.61 -24.65
N ILE A 257 -0.52 15.38 -25.92
CA ILE A 257 -1.91 15.46 -26.40
C ILE A 257 -2.78 14.40 -25.69
N GLU A 258 -2.29 13.18 -25.55
CA GLU A 258 -2.99 12.11 -24.83
C GLU A 258 -3.24 12.50 -23.36
N ALA A 259 -2.21 13.00 -22.68
CA ALA A 259 -2.31 13.48 -21.30
C ALA A 259 -3.32 14.62 -21.17
N ILE A 260 -3.30 15.61 -22.07
CA ILE A 260 -4.24 16.74 -22.07
C ILE A 260 -5.67 16.25 -22.28
N ASN A 261 -5.90 15.30 -23.21
CA ASN A 261 -7.22 14.73 -23.46
C ASN A 261 -7.79 13.98 -22.24
N LYS A 262 -6.93 13.29 -21.47
CA LYS A 262 -7.34 12.67 -20.19
C LYS A 262 -7.74 13.71 -19.14
N LEU A 263 -7.05 14.85 -19.08
CA LEU A 263 -7.29 15.90 -18.07
C LEU A 263 -8.50 16.81 -18.39
N LEU A 264 -8.71 17.12 -19.66
CA LEU A 264 -9.73 18.06 -20.15
C LEU A 264 -11.14 17.91 -19.56
N PRO A 265 -11.76 16.71 -19.55
CA PRO A 265 -13.11 16.54 -19.04
C PRO A 265 -13.19 16.89 -17.55
N HIS A 266 -12.17 16.54 -16.78
CA HIS A 266 -12.15 16.68 -15.33
C HIS A 266 -11.80 18.12 -14.89
N VAL A 267 -10.93 18.80 -15.64
CA VAL A 267 -10.59 20.21 -15.38
C VAL A 267 -11.77 21.14 -15.68
N LYS A 268 -12.65 20.77 -16.61
CA LYS A 268 -13.86 21.53 -16.94
C LYS A 268 -14.77 21.76 -15.71
N GLU A 269 -14.87 20.75 -14.87
CA GLU A 269 -15.69 20.77 -13.65
C GLU A 269 -14.98 21.45 -12.47
N LEU A 270 -13.66 21.59 -12.56
CA LEU A 270 -12.81 22.19 -11.52
C LEU A 270 -12.70 23.71 -11.70
N ASP A 271 -12.25 24.17 -12.87
CA ASP A 271 -11.92 25.57 -13.13
C ASP A 271 -12.02 25.86 -14.64
N THR A 272 -12.94 26.76 -15.01
CA THR A 272 -13.22 27.14 -16.41
C THR A 272 -12.06 27.88 -17.08
N SER A 273 -11.26 28.63 -16.31
CA SER A 273 -10.08 29.34 -16.78
C SER A 273 -8.96 28.35 -17.11
N LEU A 274 -8.67 27.41 -16.20
CA LEU A 274 -7.69 26.35 -16.45
C LEU A 274 -8.10 25.46 -17.62
N HIS A 275 -9.39 25.16 -17.74
CA HIS A 275 -9.93 24.41 -18.87
C HIS A 275 -9.68 25.13 -20.20
N ALA A 276 -9.97 26.44 -20.28
CA ALA A 276 -9.72 27.24 -21.49
C ALA A 276 -8.22 27.31 -21.83
N GLU A 277 -7.34 27.46 -20.84
CA GLU A 277 -5.90 27.45 -21.06
C GLU A 277 -5.39 26.09 -21.59
N LEU A 278 -5.95 25.00 -21.07
CA LEU A 278 -5.61 23.63 -21.47
C LEU A 278 -6.13 23.32 -22.88
N GLN A 279 -7.34 23.76 -23.23
CA GLN A 279 -7.88 23.67 -24.60
C GLN A 279 -7.01 24.45 -25.59
N LYS A 280 -6.59 25.66 -25.24
CA LYS A 280 -5.69 26.46 -26.08
C LYS A 280 -4.36 25.74 -26.30
N LEU A 281 -3.77 25.17 -25.24
CA LEU A 281 -2.55 24.38 -25.36
C LEU A 281 -2.74 23.14 -26.26
N LEU A 282 -3.88 22.45 -26.16
CA LEU A 282 -4.20 21.33 -27.04
C LEU A 282 -4.23 21.76 -28.52
N MET A 283 -4.83 22.90 -28.83
CA MET A 283 -4.84 23.44 -30.20
C MET A 283 -3.42 23.76 -30.67
N ASP A 284 -2.62 24.45 -29.85
CA ASP A 284 -1.23 24.79 -30.15
C ASP A 284 -0.39 23.53 -30.42
N MET A 285 -0.59 22.45 -29.65
CA MET A 285 0.11 21.17 -29.81
C MET A 285 -0.31 20.41 -31.06
N ASN A 286 -1.61 20.38 -31.39
CA ASN A 286 -2.09 19.75 -32.62
C ASN A 286 -1.54 20.45 -33.87
N ASP A 287 -1.47 21.78 -33.87
CA ASP A 287 -0.89 22.54 -34.97
C ASP A 287 0.63 22.27 -35.11
N LEU A 288 1.35 22.12 -34.00
CA LEU A 288 2.76 21.71 -34.02
C LEU A 288 2.93 20.28 -34.58
N GLY A 289 2.07 19.34 -34.19
CA GLY A 289 2.05 17.98 -34.74
C GLY A 289 1.86 17.97 -36.25
N ARG A 290 0.86 18.70 -36.77
CA ARG A 290 0.61 18.82 -38.22
C ARG A 290 1.80 19.40 -38.97
N ARG A 291 2.46 20.44 -38.43
CA ARG A 291 3.66 21.03 -39.06
C ARG A 291 4.85 20.06 -39.07
N LYS A 292 5.01 19.26 -38.01
CA LYS A 292 6.05 18.22 -37.92
C LYS A 292 5.82 17.11 -38.95
N SER A 293 4.58 16.64 -39.12
CA SER A 293 4.22 15.65 -40.13
C SER A 293 4.42 16.18 -41.56
N ALA A 294 3.99 17.41 -41.85
CA ALA A 294 4.17 18.02 -43.18
C ALA A 294 5.66 18.18 -43.56
N MET A 295 6.52 18.58 -42.62
CA MET A 295 7.96 18.64 -42.85
C MET A 295 8.62 17.27 -43.04
N SER A 296 8.10 16.23 -42.39
CA SER A 296 8.59 14.85 -42.55
C SER A 296 8.22 14.27 -43.91
N GLU A 297 7.07 14.63 -44.46
CA GLU A 297 6.64 14.24 -45.81
C GLU A 297 7.43 14.99 -46.90
N GLU A 298 7.74 16.27 -46.69
CA GLU A 298 8.60 17.06 -47.60
C GLU A 298 10.05 16.58 -47.64
N THR A 299 10.58 16.05 -46.54
CA THR A 299 11.95 15.49 -46.50
C THR A 299 12.02 14.09 -47.11
N ALA A 300 10.99 13.26 -46.91
CA ALA A 300 10.89 11.96 -47.55
C ALA A 300 10.71 12.04 -49.08
N SER A 301 10.09 13.10 -49.60
CA SER A 301 9.96 13.31 -51.05
C SER A 301 11.26 13.81 -51.69
N VAL A 302 12.02 14.68 -51.00
CA VAL A 302 13.32 15.21 -51.48
C VAL A 302 14.40 14.12 -51.51
N ASP A 303 14.43 13.19 -50.55
CA ASP A 303 15.38 12.07 -50.57
C ASP A 303 15.10 11.06 -51.70
N SER A 304 13.87 11.03 -52.23
CA SER A 304 13.53 10.22 -53.42
C SER A 304 14.02 10.86 -54.73
N GLU A 305 14.12 12.19 -54.80
CA GLU A 305 14.61 12.92 -55.98
C GLU A 305 16.15 13.03 -56.00
N HIS A 306 16.80 13.05 -54.83
CA HIS A 306 18.26 13.17 -54.70
C HIS A 306 19.06 11.86 -54.80
N SER A 307 18.40 10.71 -54.95
CA SER A 307 19.07 9.43 -55.29
C SER A 307 19.65 9.40 -56.73
N SER A 308 19.37 10.40 -57.57
CA SER A 308 19.81 10.42 -58.97
C SER A 308 21.03 11.28 -59.31
N MET A 309 21.65 12.00 -58.36
CA MET A 309 22.86 12.81 -58.66
C MET A 309 23.94 12.70 -57.58
N VAL A 310 24.76 11.64 -57.70
CA VAL A 310 26.07 11.54 -57.07
C VAL A 310 27.14 11.97 -58.08
N CYS A 311 27.82 13.10 -57.83
CA CYS A 311 29.28 13.26 -57.94
C CYS A 311 29.72 14.72 -57.83
N ALA A 312 30.46 15.06 -56.76
CA ALA A 312 31.80 15.67 -56.80
C ALA A 312 32.15 16.34 -55.44
N PRO A 313 33.30 16.02 -54.82
CA PRO A 313 33.77 16.71 -53.63
C PRO A 313 34.61 17.93 -54.03
N THR A 314 34.04 19.14 -53.94
CA THR A 314 34.85 20.37 -53.98
C THR A 314 34.94 20.98 -52.58
N THR A 315 36.09 20.76 -51.95
CA THR A 315 36.58 21.49 -50.77
C THR A 315 36.84 22.95 -51.15
N LYS A 316 35.82 23.81 -51.02
CA LYS A 316 35.99 25.28 -51.00
C LYS A 316 35.96 25.76 -49.56
N LEU A 317 37.03 26.43 -49.11
CA LEU A 317 37.05 27.19 -47.87
C LEU A 317 35.84 28.15 -47.89
N ARG A 318 34.92 27.96 -46.96
CA ARG A 318 33.73 28.82 -46.82
C ARG A 318 34.17 30.20 -46.35
N SER A 319 33.71 31.24 -47.04
CA SER A 319 33.97 32.63 -46.65
C SER A 319 33.36 32.93 -45.28
N HIS A 320 33.94 33.88 -44.54
CA HIS A 320 33.43 34.33 -43.24
C HIS A 320 31.97 34.80 -43.32
N SER A 321 31.55 35.39 -44.45
CA SER A 321 30.15 35.76 -44.68
C SER A 321 29.22 34.54 -44.83
N ALA A 322 29.66 33.49 -45.53
CA ALA A 322 28.90 32.25 -45.66
C ALA A 322 28.79 31.51 -44.32
N MET A 323 29.83 31.57 -43.47
CA MET A 323 29.80 31.02 -42.12
C MET A 323 28.86 31.81 -41.19
N GLN A 324 28.85 33.14 -41.26
CA GLN A 324 27.89 33.99 -40.54
C GLN A 324 26.44 33.78 -41.01
N GLN A 325 26.23 33.58 -42.32
CA GLN A 325 24.91 33.30 -42.87
C GLN A 325 24.40 31.92 -42.45
N GLN A 326 25.26 30.90 -42.48
CA GLN A 326 24.95 29.57 -41.95
C GLN A 326 24.67 29.60 -40.43
N MET A 327 25.37 30.46 -39.67
CA MET A 327 25.12 30.64 -38.24
C MET A 327 23.78 31.33 -37.97
N ARG A 328 23.41 32.34 -38.78
CA ARG A 328 22.08 32.97 -38.73
C ARG A 328 20.97 32.01 -39.14
N GLU A 329 21.19 31.16 -40.15
CA GLU A 329 20.27 30.10 -40.55
C GLU A 329 20.14 29.03 -39.48
N ARG A 330 21.23 28.64 -38.81
CA ARG A 330 21.20 27.77 -37.62
C ARG A 330 20.47 28.42 -36.45
N MET A 331 20.65 29.73 -36.20
CA MET A 331 19.89 30.46 -35.17
C MET A 331 18.41 30.63 -35.54
N ALA A 332 18.08 30.75 -36.83
CA ALA A 332 16.71 30.79 -37.32
C ALA A 332 16.04 29.40 -37.23
N LEU A 333 16.78 28.32 -37.49
CA LEU A 333 16.37 26.94 -37.25
C LEU A 333 16.23 26.65 -35.74
N ALA A 334 17.13 27.17 -34.90
CA ALA A 334 17.03 27.11 -33.44
C ALA A 334 15.82 27.90 -32.91
N LYS A 335 15.48 29.06 -33.53
CA LYS A 335 14.23 29.79 -33.26
C LYS A 335 12.98 29.05 -33.73
N LYS A 336 13.09 28.23 -34.78
CA LYS A 336 12.03 27.29 -35.20
C LYS A 336 11.91 26.06 -34.28
N LEU A 337 12.96 25.73 -33.52
CA LEU A 337 13.03 24.62 -32.56
C LEU A 337 12.40 24.92 -31.18
N ASP A 338 12.10 26.17 -30.83
CA ASP A 338 11.63 26.54 -29.48
C ASP A 338 10.09 26.67 -29.24
N PRO A 339 9.15 26.56 -30.21
CA PRO A 339 7.73 26.57 -29.87
C PRO A 339 7.30 25.31 -29.13
N LEU A 340 7.89 24.14 -29.45
CA LEU A 340 7.62 22.90 -28.73
C LEU A 340 8.13 22.95 -27.28
N SER A 341 9.33 23.49 -27.05
CA SER A 341 9.88 23.69 -25.71
C SER A 341 9.02 24.66 -24.89
N SER A 342 8.55 25.75 -25.49
CA SER A 342 7.59 26.67 -24.86
C SER A 342 6.27 25.98 -24.49
N CYS A 343 5.69 25.19 -25.41
CA CYS A 343 4.47 24.42 -25.16
C CYS A 343 4.67 23.36 -24.06
N ARG A 344 5.81 22.66 -24.02
CA ARG A 344 6.17 21.70 -22.96
C ARG A 344 6.29 22.37 -21.60
N GLN A 345 6.95 23.53 -21.52
CA GLN A 345 7.02 24.28 -20.27
C GLN A 345 5.64 24.76 -19.82
N ARG A 346 4.80 25.21 -20.75
CA ARG A 346 3.42 25.62 -20.47
C ARG A 346 2.58 24.43 -19.99
N PHE A 347 2.71 23.27 -20.63
CA PHE A 347 2.09 22.02 -20.21
C PHE A 347 2.44 21.68 -18.77
N VAL A 348 3.73 21.58 -18.45
CA VAL A 348 4.19 21.23 -17.09
C VAL A 348 3.73 22.25 -16.05
N LYS A 349 3.72 23.54 -16.37
CA LYS A 349 3.21 24.60 -15.48
C LYS A 349 1.71 24.45 -15.22
N LEU A 350 0.91 24.22 -16.26
CA LEU A 350 -0.53 24.01 -16.13
C LEU A 350 -0.83 22.74 -15.33
N LEU A 351 -0.14 21.65 -15.66
CA LEU A 351 -0.27 20.37 -14.97
C LEU A 351 0.03 20.50 -13.48
N THR A 352 1.13 21.18 -13.14
CA THR A 352 1.50 21.47 -11.74
C THR A 352 0.40 22.24 -11.04
N LYS A 353 -0.11 23.32 -11.65
CA LYS A 353 -1.15 24.15 -11.06
C LYS A 353 -2.45 23.38 -10.83
N ILE A 354 -2.86 22.55 -11.79
CA ILE A 354 -4.05 21.71 -11.69
C ILE A 354 -3.92 20.73 -10.52
N PHE A 355 -2.81 19.98 -10.43
CA PHE A 355 -2.60 19.02 -9.35
C PHE A 355 -2.45 19.70 -7.99
N GLU A 356 -1.73 20.82 -7.89
CA GLU A 356 -1.51 21.54 -6.64
C GLU A 356 -2.81 22.14 -6.06
N ILE A 357 -3.80 22.47 -6.92
CA ILE A 357 -5.11 22.93 -6.46
C ILE A 357 -5.88 21.81 -5.75
N VAL A 358 -5.83 20.59 -6.29
CA VAL A 358 -6.68 19.46 -5.85
C VAL A 358 -5.96 18.56 -4.84
N LEU A 359 -4.72 18.17 -5.11
CA LEU A 359 -3.97 17.17 -4.37
C LEU A 359 -3.23 17.76 -3.16
N LYS A 360 -3.99 18.41 -2.28
CA LYS A 360 -3.44 18.98 -1.04
C LYS A 360 -3.46 17.95 0.09
N PRO A 361 -2.54 18.08 1.07
CA PRO A 361 -2.69 17.43 2.36
C PRO A 361 -4.07 17.72 2.95
N PHE A 362 -4.76 16.71 3.51
CA PHE A 362 -6.14 16.87 3.96
C PHE A 362 -6.28 17.86 5.11
N ASP A 363 -5.22 18.03 5.92
CA ASP A 363 -5.18 19.03 6.99
C ASP A 363 -5.15 20.48 6.47
N ALA A 364 -4.66 20.70 5.24
CA ALA A 364 -4.68 21.99 4.56
C ALA A 364 -6.03 22.31 3.89
N VAL A 365 -6.97 21.36 3.84
CA VAL A 365 -8.30 21.54 3.25
C VAL A 365 -9.30 21.80 4.37
N GLY A 366 -9.79 23.05 4.46
CA GLY A 366 -10.64 23.50 5.58
C GLY A 366 -11.84 22.60 5.86
N VAL A 367 -12.56 22.17 4.81
CA VAL A 367 -13.74 21.30 4.87
C VAL A 367 -13.41 19.92 5.44
N LEU A 368 -12.25 19.36 5.07
CA LEU A 368 -11.83 18.04 5.54
C LEU A 368 -11.19 18.09 6.93
N SER A 369 -10.47 19.18 7.24
CA SER A 369 -9.64 19.32 8.45
C SER A 369 -10.37 19.01 9.75
N LYS A 370 -11.68 19.31 9.81
CA LYS A 370 -12.55 19.09 10.97
C LYS A 370 -12.92 17.61 11.19
N GLY A 371 -12.93 16.80 10.14
CA GLY A 371 -13.27 15.37 10.17
C GLY A 371 -12.07 14.43 10.20
N LEU A 372 -10.85 14.94 10.44
CA LEU A 372 -9.65 14.10 10.38
C LEU A 372 -9.40 13.33 11.68
N LEU A 373 -9.40 12.02 11.55
CA LEU A 373 -8.89 11.06 12.51
C LEU A 373 -7.36 11.11 12.49
N ARG A 374 -6.79 11.76 13.49
CA ARG A 374 -5.35 11.95 13.58
C ARG A 374 -4.68 10.80 14.30
N GLY A 375 -3.60 10.32 13.70
CA GLY A 375 -2.64 9.44 14.34
C GLY A 375 -1.76 10.24 15.29
N GLY A 376 -1.47 9.68 16.47
CA GLY A 376 -0.57 10.30 17.43
C GLY A 376 0.28 9.27 18.16
N GLU A 377 1.32 9.72 18.85
CA GLU A 377 2.16 8.87 19.71
C GLU A 377 1.31 8.12 20.74
N SER A 378 0.24 8.74 21.24
CA SER A 378 -0.72 8.10 22.16
C SER A 378 -1.45 6.91 21.53
N LEU A 379 -1.88 7.02 20.26
CA LEU A 379 -2.59 5.94 19.57
C LEU A 379 -1.64 4.79 19.20
N SER A 380 -0.45 5.11 18.69
CA SER A 380 0.58 4.10 18.38
C SER A 380 1.07 3.39 19.65
N ALA A 381 1.17 4.11 20.76
CA ALA A 381 1.49 3.53 22.07
C ALA A 381 0.44 2.54 22.57
N LEU A 382 -0.85 2.84 22.38
CA LEU A 382 -1.96 1.98 22.82
C LEU A 382 -2.11 0.75 21.94
N THR A 383 -1.96 0.93 20.63
CA THR A 383 -2.19 -0.12 19.64
C THR A 383 -0.97 -1.00 19.42
N THR A 384 0.22 -0.44 19.67
CA THR A 384 1.50 -1.12 19.48
C THR A 384 2.47 -0.78 20.61
N PRO A 385 2.23 -1.34 21.79
CA PRO A 385 2.98 -0.95 22.96
C PRO A 385 4.44 -1.42 22.83
N ARG A 386 5.36 -0.46 22.78
CA ARG A 386 6.80 -0.72 22.83
C ARG A 386 7.25 -0.91 24.27
N ILE A 387 6.69 -1.92 24.95
CA ILE A 387 6.87 -2.14 26.39
C ILE A 387 8.35 -2.29 26.72
N ALA A 388 9.10 -3.05 25.91
CA ALA A 388 10.52 -3.24 26.10
C ALA A 388 11.28 -1.90 26.01
N GLU A 389 11.16 -1.15 24.91
CA GLU A 389 11.82 0.15 24.74
C GLU A 389 11.44 1.14 25.85
N ARG A 390 10.15 1.26 26.20
CA ARG A 390 9.68 2.14 27.28
C ARG A 390 10.20 1.72 28.64
N LEU A 391 10.29 0.42 28.90
CA LEU A 391 10.93 -0.10 30.10
C LEU A 391 12.43 0.21 30.07
N GLU A 392 13.07 0.11 28.90
CA GLU A 392 14.47 0.43 28.75
C GLU A 392 14.75 1.90 29.03
N GLU A 393 13.97 2.80 28.44
CA GLU A 393 14.01 4.25 28.62
C GLU A 393 13.66 4.66 30.05
N SER A 394 12.64 4.08 30.66
CA SER A 394 12.27 4.37 32.05
C SER A 394 13.39 3.98 33.02
N VAL A 395 13.97 2.79 32.81
CA VAL A 395 15.10 2.33 33.63
C VAL A 395 16.37 3.13 33.33
N ALA A 396 16.63 3.52 32.08
CA ALA A 396 17.83 4.28 31.69
C ALA A 396 17.75 5.78 32.00
N GLY A 397 16.59 6.42 31.81
CA GLY A 397 16.34 7.84 32.03
C GLY A 397 16.36 8.24 33.50
N ASN A 398 16.03 7.32 34.40
CA ASN A 398 16.24 7.49 35.84
C ASN A 398 17.71 7.76 36.19
N ASN A 399 18.69 7.41 35.33
CA ASN A 399 20.11 7.73 35.56
C ASN A 399 20.43 9.25 35.55
N LEU A 400 19.66 10.07 34.81
CA LEU A 400 19.90 11.52 34.72
C LEU A 400 19.40 12.26 35.97
N HIS A 401 18.28 11.83 36.55
CA HIS A 401 17.83 12.31 37.87
C HIS A 401 18.71 11.76 39.00
N LEU A 402 19.17 10.50 38.90
CA LEU A 402 20.06 9.87 39.89
C LEU A 402 21.45 10.52 39.97
N LYS A 403 22.02 11.02 38.87
CA LYS A 403 23.30 11.75 38.91
C LYS A 403 23.24 13.03 39.77
N LYS A 404 22.09 13.72 39.82
CA LYS A 404 21.88 14.90 40.69
C LYS A 404 21.65 14.53 42.15
N VAL A 405 21.01 13.39 42.42
CA VAL A 405 20.70 12.96 43.79
C VAL A 405 21.91 12.32 44.47
N ILE A 406 22.71 11.53 43.73
CA ILE A 406 23.92 10.87 44.27
C ILE A 406 25.04 11.88 44.56
N SER A 407 25.11 13.02 43.85
CA SER A 407 26.06 14.09 44.17
C SER A 407 25.66 14.94 45.38
N ALA A 408 24.42 14.83 45.87
CA ALA A 408 23.88 15.71 46.91
C ALA A 408 23.87 15.11 48.32
N PHE A 409 23.81 13.78 48.48
CA PHE A 409 23.73 13.17 49.82
C PHE A 409 24.39 11.77 49.88
N PRO A 410 25.61 11.63 50.44
CA PRO A 410 26.27 10.32 50.60
C PRO A 410 25.73 9.47 51.76
N SER A 411 24.84 10.00 52.60
CA SER A 411 24.42 9.34 53.83
C SER A 411 22.91 9.39 54.03
N PHE A 412 22.16 8.51 53.37
CA PHE A 412 20.82 8.18 53.83
C PHE A 412 20.55 6.68 53.67
N CYS A 413 20.46 6.02 54.82
CA CYS A 413 20.12 4.63 54.99
C CYS A 413 18.60 4.45 54.81
N MET A 414 18.21 3.38 54.10
CA MET A 414 16.90 2.69 54.16
C MET A 414 15.65 3.59 54.25
N ARG A 415 15.15 4.06 53.10
CA ARG A 415 13.71 4.37 52.92
C ARG A 415 13.13 3.61 51.72
N SER A 416 11.90 3.16 51.90
CA SER A 416 11.11 2.27 51.02
C SER A 416 10.81 2.83 49.62
N ASP A 417 11.17 4.09 49.36
CA ASP A 417 10.93 4.77 48.08
C ASP A 417 12.03 4.50 47.02
N LEU A 418 13.01 3.65 47.33
CA LEU A 418 14.16 3.35 46.49
C LEU A 418 13.97 2.17 45.50
N MET A 419 12.80 1.52 45.46
CA MET A 419 12.56 0.38 44.56
C MET A 419 12.89 0.64 43.07
N PRO A 420 12.56 1.82 42.48
CA PRO A 420 12.97 2.14 41.09
C PRO A 420 14.50 2.26 40.93
N VAL A 421 15.19 2.72 41.97
CA VAL A 421 16.65 2.91 42.00
C VAL A 421 17.36 1.56 42.08
N TYR A 422 16.87 0.63 42.91
CA TYR A 422 17.41 -0.73 43.00
C TYR A 422 17.30 -1.49 41.68
N ALA A 423 16.16 -1.39 40.98
CA ALA A 423 15.98 -2.02 39.67
C ALA A 423 16.98 -1.50 38.62
N CYS A 424 17.27 -0.19 38.64
CA CYS A 424 18.25 0.43 37.75
C CYS A 424 19.69 -0.01 38.05
N VAL A 425 20.09 0.02 39.34
CA VAL A 425 21.43 -0.40 39.79
C VAL A 425 21.65 -1.90 39.51
N CYS A 426 20.67 -2.76 39.79
CA CYS A 426 20.73 -4.19 39.49
C CYS A 426 20.90 -4.45 37.98
N ARG A 427 20.20 -3.70 37.12
CA ARG A 427 20.36 -3.82 35.66
C ARG A 427 21.74 -3.36 35.19
N LEU A 428 22.30 -2.30 35.76
CA LEU A 428 23.64 -1.80 35.42
C LEU A 428 24.72 -2.83 35.81
N LEU A 429 24.57 -3.46 36.98
CA LEU A 429 25.44 -4.55 37.43
C LEU A 429 25.29 -5.81 36.57
N LEU A 430 24.07 -6.14 36.12
CA LEU A 430 23.84 -7.26 35.21
C LEU A 430 24.41 -7.00 33.80
N ARG A 431 24.27 -5.78 33.26
CA ARG A 431 24.85 -5.40 31.96
C ARG A 431 26.38 -5.46 31.99
N THR A 432 27.00 -4.92 33.03
CA THR A 432 28.47 -4.93 33.20
C THR A 432 29.02 -6.34 33.46
N ARG A 433 28.26 -7.21 34.15
CA ARG A 433 28.60 -8.63 34.27
C ARG A 433 28.46 -9.37 32.93
N HIS A 434 27.42 -9.10 32.15
CA HIS A 434 27.22 -9.74 30.83
C HIS A 434 28.27 -9.30 29.80
N THR A 435 28.67 -8.03 29.79
CA THR A 435 29.76 -7.56 28.89
C THR A 435 31.11 -8.12 29.31
N LYS A 436 31.42 -8.19 30.61
CA LYS A 436 32.63 -8.88 31.10
C LYS A 436 32.63 -10.38 30.79
N ALA A 437 31.49 -11.06 30.91
CA ALA A 437 31.36 -12.48 30.57
C ALA A 437 31.46 -12.76 29.06
N ARG A 438 31.09 -11.80 28.19
CA ARG A 438 31.32 -11.89 26.74
C ARG A 438 32.78 -11.63 26.36
N MET A 439 33.47 -10.71 27.05
CA MET A 439 34.90 -10.46 26.80
C MET A 439 35.81 -11.57 27.37
N GLY A 440 35.42 -12.23 28.46
CA GLY A 440 36.14 -13.38 29.01
C GLY A 440 35.94 -14.71 28.27
N LYS A 441 35.16 -14.73 27.18
CA LYS A 441 35.01 -15.88 26.26
C LYS A 441 35.76 -15.67 24.93
N LEU A 442 36.45 -14.55 24.78
CA LEU A 442 37.27 -14.18 23.61
C LEU A 442 38.77 -14.19 23.92
N THR A 443 39.15 -14.76 25.06
CA THR A 443 40.51 -15.16 25.46
C THR A 443 40.46 -16.62 25.83
#